data_AF-A0A2D4NL34-F1
#
_entry.id   AF-A0A2D4NL34-F1
#
_cell.length_a   1.000
_cell.length_b   1.000
_cell.length_c   1.000
_cell.angle_alpha   90.00
_cell.angle_beta   90.00
_cell.angle_gamma   90.00
#
_symmetry.space_group_name_H-M   'P 1'
#
loop_
_entity.id
_entity.type
_entity.pdbx_description
1 polymer ?
#
loop_
_entity_poly.entity_id
_entity_poly.type
_entity_poly.pdbx_seq_one_letter_code
_entity_poly.pdbx_strand_id
1 'polypeptide(L)'
;MRLAEKEGARVVVATDPDADRLAVAERQENGRWKVFTGNELAALFGWWMFTCWKENCPKEADVKNVYMLATTVSSKILRAIALKEGFNFEVSVVREPPLWCHVPGGLGPPRGSLEMF
;
A
#
# COMPACT_ATOMS: atom_id res chain seq x y z
N MET A 1 -23.39 4.51 3.64
CA MET A 1 -23.96 3.34 4.35
C MET A 1 -25.42 3.05 3.99
N ARG A 2 -26.34 4.03 4.02
CA ARG A 2 -27.77 3.81 3.71
C ARG A 2 -28.06 3.01 2.43
N LEU A 3 -27.37 3.31 1.32
CA LEU A 3 -27.53 2.56 0.07
C LEU A 3 -27.04 1.11 0.21
N ALA A 4 -25.87 0.89 0.82
CA ALA A 4 -25.34 -0.44 1.06
C ALA A 4 -26.28 -1.29 1.93
N GLU A 5 -26.93 -0.69 2.93
CA GLU A 5 -27.92 -1.37 3.76
C GLU A 5 -29.17 -1.77 2.97
N LYS A 6 -29.66 -0.88 2.10
CA LYS A 6 -30.78 -1.15 1.21
C LYS A 6 -30.49 -2.30 0.24
N GLU A 7 -29.29 -2.32 -0.34
CA GLU A 7 -28.86 -3.33 -1.30
C GLU A 7 -28.31 -4.61 -0.62
N GLY A 8 -28.28 -4.67 0.72
CA GLY A 8 -27.73 -5.81 1.44
C GLY A 8 -26.22 -6.01 1.27
N ALA A 9 -25.48 -4.98 0.85
CA ALA A 9 -24.04 -5.06 0.65
C ALA A 9 -23.29 -5.21 1.98
N ARG A 10 -22.33 -6.14 2.02
CA ARG A 10 -21.49 -6.40 3.19
C ARG A 10 -20.23 -5.55 3.22
N VAL A 11 -19.73 -5.12 2.06
CA VAL A 11 -18.52 -4.29 1.94
C VAL A 11 -18.86 -3.04 1.16
N VAL A 12 -18.32 -1.91 1.61
CA VAL A 12 -18.40 -0.62 0.93
C VAL A 12 -16.99 -0.13 0.66
N VAL A 13 -16.76 0.31 -0.56
CA VAL A 13 -15.52 0.95 -1.01
C VAL A 13 -15.88 2.34 -1.53
N ALA A 14 -15.16 3.35 -1.07
CA ALA A 14 -15.32 4.73 -1.48
C ALA A 14 -13.97 5.31 -1.92
N THR A 15 -14.01 6.12 -2.95
CA THR A 15 -12.85 6.83 -3.50
C THR A 15 -13.26 8.27 -3.83
N ASP A 16 -12.30 9.19 -3.83
CA ASP A 16 -12.50 10.56 -4.31
C ASP A 16 -12.46 10.65 -5.84
N PRO A 17 -12.92 11.76 -6.45
CA PRO A 17 -13.07 11.87 -7.91
C PRO A 17 -11.77 11.72 -8.70
N ASP A 18 -10.62 12.03 -8.09
CA ASP A 18 -9.26 11.87 -8.61
C ASP A 18 -8.64 10.50 -8.32
N ALA A 19 -9.34 9.65 -7.57
CA ALA A 19 -9.00 8.24 -7.32
C ALA A 19 -7.68 7.99 -6.59
N ASP A 20 -7.17 8.97 -5.83
CA ASP A 20 -5.95 8.84 -5.04
C ASP A 20 -6.24 8.44 -3.58
N ARG A 21 -7.49 8.52 -3.12
CA ARG A 21 -7.92 8.07 -1.79
C ARG A 21 -8.88 6.89 -1.85
N LEU A 22 -8.73 6.02 -0.86
CA LEU A 22 -9.57 4.85 -0.67
C LEU A 22 -10.03 4.76 0.78
N ALA A 23 -11.33 4.58 0.97
CA ALA A 23 -11.93 4.23 2.26
C ALA A 23 -12.74 2.94 2.11
N VAL A 24 -12.59 2.03 3.07
CA VAL A 24 -13.28 0.73 3.06
C VAL A 24 -13.98 0.51 4.38
N ALA A 25 -15.17 -0.09 4.32
CA ALA A 25 -15.90 -0.52 5.50
C ALA A 25 -16.61 -1.86 5.28
N GLU A 26 -16.61 -2.71 6.30
CA GLU A 26 -17.30 -4.00 6.30
C GLU A 26 -18.40 -4.02 7.35
N ARG A 27 -19.58 -4.52 6.97
CA ARG A 27 -20.67 -4.84 7.88
C ARG A 27 -20.36 -6.15 8.60
N GLN A 28 -20.18 -6.05 9.91
CA GLN A 28 -19.94 -7.18 10.80
C GLN A 28 -21.23 -7.98 11.05
N GLU A 29 -21.10 -9.20 11.55
CA GLU A 29 -22.24 -10.08 11.88
C GLU A 29 -23.19 -9.46 12.92
N ASN A 30 -22.66 -8.64 13.83
CA ASN A 30 -23.45 -7.88 14.80
C ASN A 30 -24.21 -6.69 14.19
N GLY A 31 -24.20 -6.54 12.86
CA GLY A 31 -24.88 -5.48 12.13
C GLY A 31 -24.17 -4.13 12.13
N ARG A 32 -23.05 -3.97 12.86
CA ARG A 32 -22.28 -2.72 12.90
C ARG A 32 -21.27 -2.65 11.76
N TRP A 33 -20.95 -1.43 11.35
CA TRP A 33 -19.92 -1.18 10.35
C TRP A 33 -18.54 -1.03 11.01
N LYS A 34 -17.57 -1.81 10.57
CA LYS A 34 -16.15 -1.61 10.85
C LYS A 34 -15.55 -0.81 9.70
N VAL A 35 -15.16 0.42 9.98
CA VAL A 35 -14.39 1.25 9.04
C VAL A 35 -12.91 0.92 9.22
N PHE A 36 -12.24 0.63 8.11
CA PHE A 36 -10.81 0.37 8.10
C PHE A 36 -10.06 1.69 8.02
N THR A 37 -9.05 1.85 8.87
CA THR A 37 -8.08 2.94 8.75
C THR A 37 -7.14 2.66 7.57
N GLY A 38 -6.53 3.70 7.00
CA GLY A 38 -5.53 3.54 5.93
C GLY A 38 -4.38 2.60 6.32
N ASN A 39 -3.98 2.61 7.60
CA ASN A 39 -2.96 1.70 8.13
C ASN A 39 -3.38 0.23 8.14
N GLU A 40 -4.63 -0.07 8.51
CA GLU A 40 -5.17 -1.44 8.48
C GLU A 40 -5.28 -1.93 7.03
N LEU A 41 -5.71 -1.08 6.10
CA LEU A 41 -5.76 -1.41 4.68
C LEU A 41 -4.38 -1.63 4.09
N ALA A 42 -3.40 -0.77 4.40
CA ALA A 42 -2.03 -0.93 3.93
C ALA A 42 -1.41 -2.24 4.43
N ALA A 43 -1.66 -2.62 5.68
CA ALA A 43 -1.22 -3.90 6.22
C ALA A 43 -1.87 -5.09 5.51
N LEU A 44 -3.18 -5.03 5.25
CA LEU A 44 -3.92 -6.08 4.55
C LEU A 44 -3.41 -6.24 3.11
N PHE A 45 -3.25 -5.14 2.38
CA PHE A 45 -2.75 -5.18 1.01
C PHE A 45 -1.29 -5.63 0.93
N GLY A 46 -0.42 -5.15 1.83
CA GLY A 46 0.97 -5.63 1.89
C GLY A 46 1.06 -7.13 2.14
N TRP A 47 0.28 -7.65 3.09
CA TRP A 47 0.19 -9.10 3.33
C TRP A 47 -0.32 -9.85 2.10
N TRP A 48 -1.36 -9.34 1.44
CA TRP A 48 -1.94 -9.96 0.23
C TRP A 48 -0.94 -9.99 -0.93
N MET A 49 -0.31 -8.85 -1.23
CA MET A 49 0.71 -8.73 -2.28
C MET A 49 1.86 -9.70 -2.04
N PHE A 50 2.33 -9.83 -0.80
CA PHE A 50 3.38 -10.78 -0.46
C PHE A 50 2.92 -12.23 -0.59
N THR A 51 1.69 -12.53 -0.21
CA THR A 51 1.11 -13.88 -0.35
C THR A 51 1.00 -14.26 -1.83
N CYS A 52 0.46 -13.38 -2.67
CA CYS A 52 0.43 -13.58 -4.12
C CYS A 52 1.83 -13.73 -4.72
N TRP A 53 2.81 -12.94 -4.26
CA TRP A 53 4.20 -13.07 -4.69
C TRP A 53 4.75 -14.46 -4.35
N LYS A 54 4.56 -14.94 -3.11
CA LYS A 54 4.99 -16.29 -2.69
C LYS A 54 4.35 -17.40 -3.53
N GLU A 55 3.09 -17.26 -3.90
CA GLU A 55 2.36 -18.27 -4.68
C GLU A 55 2.77 -18.29 -6.16
N ASN A 56 3.14 -17.14 -6.74
CA ASN A 56 3.46 -17.02 -8.16
C ASN A 56 4.96 -17.02 -8.46
N CYS A 57 5.83 -16.93 -7.46
CA CYS A 57 7.26 -16.88 -7.69
C CYS A 57 7.89 -18.27 -7.92
N PRO A 58 8.89 -18.34 -8.83
CA PRO A 58 9.73 -19.53 -8.95
C PRO A 58 10.39 -19.86 -7.60
N LYS A 59 10.61 -21.15 -7.31
CA LYS A 59 11.24 -21.64 -6.07
C LYS A 59 12.61 -21.04 -5.75
N GLU A 60 13.23 -20.38 -6.73
CA GLU A 60 14.56 -19.75 -6.67
C GLU A 60 14.50 -18.26 -6.31
N ALA A 61 13.31 -17.65 -6.24
CA ALA A 61 13.17 -16.25 -5.88
C ALA A 61 13.53 -16.03 -4.41
N ASP A 62 14.62 -15.31 -4.16
CA ASP A 62 15.03 -14.95 -2.80
C ASP A 62 14.14 -13.83 -2.26
N VAL A 63 13.47 -14.11 -1.14
CA VAL A 63 12.65 -13.16 -0.38
C VAL A 63 13.42 -11.90 0.02
N LYS A 64 14.76 -11.99 0.13
CA LYS A 64 15.63 -10.84 0.40
C LYS A 64 15.64 -9.80 -0.72
N ASN A 65 15.18 -10.15 -1.92
CA ASN A 65 15.03 -9.19 -3.02
C ASN A 65 13.66 -8.50 -3.02
N VAL A 66 12.79 -8.83 -2.07
CA VAL A 66 11.48 -8.19 -1.91
C VAL A 66 11.61 -7.02 -0.95
N TYR A 67 11.13 -5.86 -1.40
CA TYR A 67 11.12 -4.63 -0.64
C TYR A 67 9.69 -4.11 -0.54
N MET A 68 9.29 -3.73 0.67
CA MET A 68 8.09 -2.93 0.90
C MET A 68 8.49 -1.56 1.42
N LEU A 69 7.97 -0.53 0.76
CA LEU A 69 8.18 0.87 1.12
C LEU A 69 6.94 1.38 1.84
N ALA A 70 7.14 2.11 2.94
CA ALA A 70 6.07 2.82 3.63
C ALA A 70 6.49 4.26 3.92
N THR A 71 5.53 5.14 4.18
CA THR A 71 5.83 6.54 4.52
C THR A 71 5.98 6.72 6.03
N THR A 72 6.62 7.82 6.45
CA THR A 72 6.79 8.17 7.88
C THR A 72 5.48 8.35 8.65
N VAL A 73 4.37 8.59 7.96
CA VAL A 73 3.04 8.74 8.57
C VAL A 73 2.26 7.42 8.63
N SER A 74 2.75 6.36 7.98
CA SER A 74 2.18 5.01 8.05
C SER A 74 2.60 4.29 9.33
N SER A 75 1.71 3.48 9.88
CA SER A 75 2.04 2.62 11.01
C SER A 75 3.09 1.56 10.62
N LYS A 76 3.90 1.14 11.59
CA LYS A 76 4.95 0.12 11.37
C LYS A 76 4.40 -1.31 11.30
N ILE A 77 3.12 -1.51 10.98
CA ILE A 77 2.51 -2.85 10.90
C ILE A 77 3.16 -3.67 9.78
N LEU A 78 3.44 -3.03 8.62
CA LEU A 78 4.17 -3.67 7.51
C LEU A 78 5.57 -4.12 7.93
N ARG A 79 6.25 -3.38 8.82
CA ARG A 79 7.53 -3.80 9.39
C ARG A 79 7.43 -5.10 10.19
N ALA A 80 6.32 -5.30 10.92
CA ALA A 80 6.10 -6.53 11.68
C ALA A 80 5.91 -7.74 10.74
N ILE A 81 5.20 -7.54 9.62
CA ILE A 81 5.04 -8.56 8.58
C ILE A 81 6.40 -8.87 7.92
N ALA A 82 7.18 -7.84 7.61
CA ALA A 82 8.54 -7.98 7.05
C ALA A 82 9.46 -8.81 7.94
N LEU A 83 9.49 -8.53 9.23
CA LEU A 83 10.29 -9.27 10.21
C LEU A 83 9.88 -10.74 10.30
N LYS A 84 8.59 -11.04 10.15
CA LYS A 84 8.07 -12.41 10.21
C LYS A 84 8.38 -13.20 8.94
N GLU A 85 8.23 -12.55 7.79
CA GLU A 85 8.31 -13.23 6.48
C GLU A 85 9.71 -13.14 5.85
N GLY A 86 10.60 -12.29 6.37
CA GLY A 86 12.00 -12.19 5.97
C GLY A 86 12.31 -11.26 4.80
N PHE A 87 11.36 -10.40 4.39
CA PHE A 87 11.58 -9.39 3.35
C PHE A 87 12.07 -8.05 3.92
N ASN A 88 12.63 -7.19 3.06
CA ASN A 88 13.14 -5.89 3.46
C ASN A 88 12.02 -4.84 3.59
N PHE A 89 12.12 -3.98 4.61
CA PHE A 89 11.17 -2.89 4.85
C PHE A 89 11.90 -1.58 5.05
N GLU A 90 11.53 -0.57 4.25
CA GLU A 90 12.11 0.77 4.34
C GLU A 90 11.01 1.82 4.55
N VAL A 91 11.37 2.90 5.24
CA VAL A 91 10.49 4.04 5.47
C VAL A 91 11.06 5.25 4.74
N SER A 92 10.27 5.87 3.88
CA SER A 92 10.58 7.15 3.24
C SER A 92 9.74 8.27 3.83
N VAL A 93 10.23 9.50 3.75
CA VAL A 93 9.43 10.69 4.07
C VAL A 93 8.63 11.02 2.81
N VAL A 94 7.33 11.35 2.93
CA VAL A 94 6.62 12.04 1.85
C VAL A 94 7.29 13.40 1.69
N ARG A 95 8.26 13.47 0.79
CA ARG A 95 8.81 14.73 0.32
C ARG A 95 8.04 15.03 -0.95
N GLU A 96 7.31 16.16 -0.96
CA GLU A 96 7.16 16.95 -2.19
C GLU A 96 8.51 16.93 -2.92
N PRO A 97 8.55 16.62 -4.23
CA PRO A 97 9.82 16.50 -4.93
C PRO A 97 10.60 17.81 -4.71
N PRO A 98 11.84 17.75 -4.16
CA PRO A 98 12.67 18.95 -4.15
C PRO A 98 12.93 19.30 -5.61
N LEU A 99 12.24 20.35 -6.06
CA LEU A 99 12.60 21.09 -7.25
C LEU A 99 14.13 21.27 -7.21
N TRP A 100 14.80 20.72 -8.23
CA TRP A 100 16.22 20.91 -8.57
C TRP A 100 17.26 20.13 -7.75
N CYS A 101 17.61 18.93 -8.22
CA CYS A 101 19.02 18.52 -8.23
C CYS A 101 19.64 18.91 -9.58
N HIS A 102 20.18 20.14 -9.64
CA HIS A 102 21.08 20.56 -10.70
C HIS A 102 22.37 19.73 -10.59
N VAL A 103 22.56 18.78 -11.51
CA VAL A 103 23.84 18.06 -11.67
C VAL A 103 24.59 18.76 -12.80
N PRO A 104 25.72 19.45 -12.54
CA PRO A 104 26.53 19.99 -13.63
C PRO A 104 27.27 18.84 -14.31
N GLY A 105 26.80 18.47 -15.50
CA GLY A 105 27.52 17.62 -16.44
C GLY A 105 27.21 16.12 -16.33
N GLY A 106 26.55 15.58 -17.36
CA GLY A 106 26.46 14.14 -17.59
C GLY A 106 25.17 13.70 -18.26
N LEU A 107 25.22 13.53 -19.59
CA LEU A 107 24.16 13.03 -20.45
C LEU A 107 23.68 11.63 -20.02
N GLY A 108 22.38 11.51 -19.74
CA GLY A 108 21.65 10.24 -19.67
C GLY A 108 20.17 10.48 -19.97
N PRO A 109 19.49 9.61 -20.77
CA PRO A 109 18.12 9.87 -21.21
C PRO A 109 17.13 9.78 -20.04
N PRO A 110 15.99 10.51 -20.11
CA PRO A 110 15.03 10.56 -19.03
C PRO A 110 14.37 9.18 -18.90
N ARG A 111 14.68 8.45 -17.83
CA ARG A 111 13.85 7.32 -17.43
C ARG A 111 12.60 7.92 -16.79
N GLY A 112 11.46 7.69 -17.44
CA GLY A 112 10.16 8.07 -16.93
C GLY A 112 10.05 7.68 -15.47
N SER A 113 9.86 8.70 -14.63
CA SER A 113 9.49 8.56 -13.24
C SER A 113 8.14 7.86 -13.20
N LEU A 114 8.12 6.62 -12.73
CA LEU A 114 6.95 6.11 -12.03
C LEU A 114 6.80 6.99 -10.79
N GLU A 115 5.94 7.99 -10.89
CA GLU A 115 5.32 8.58 -9.72
C GLU A 115 4.48 7.48 -9.07
N MET A 116 5.03 6.88 -8.01
CA MET A 116 4.20 6.23 -7.01
C MET A 116 3.73 7.33 -6.08
N PHE A 117 2.41 7.52 -6.09
CA PHE A 117 1.60 8.36 -5.20
C PHE A 117 2.09 8.36 -3.74
#